data_AF-A0A8T3PY62-F1
#
_entry.id   AF-A0A8T3PY62-F1
#
_cell.length_a   1.000
_cell.length_b   1.000
_cell.length_c   1.000
_cell.angle_alpha   90.00
_cell.angle_beta   90.00
_cell.angle_gamma   90.00
#
_symmetry.space_group_name_H-M   'P 1'
#
loop_
_entity.id
_entity.type
_entity.pdbx_description
1 polymer ?
#
loop_
_entity_poly.entity_id
_entity_poly.type
_entity_poly.pdbx_seq_one_letter_code
_entity_poly.pdbx_strand_id
1 'polypeptide(L)'
;MKSPVDVSTHARIGRRSRPLILRAGIAILIGVVAAPNIYLVGRSIGIILAGGDAVDWVQYLDASRRVTEGDLYVQTGDYGWRYSPIAAYAFGIIGIIGTAAWRLIHIAAAVAMPRLLLAVVTLVSWPLWYDIETGNTVVFFLLAGAWALTGSRLATGAYFVGLLLIPRPLMLPLAVWLLWKRPEWRLPVLGLFVIHGAAVLATGWADEWIAELIATPASIYISSTNVGPSRFVGLAWLIVGLPLGAWLTWKGRLGWASLAVSPYLLPYYLLMGLLELAPKREDARRDASLVPTGAPGSSTA
;
A
#
# COMPACT_ATOMS: atom_id res chain seq x y z
N MET A 1 -30.52 57.30 14.08
CA MET A 1 -29.55 57.06 12.98
C MET A 1 -28.34 56.35 13.57
N LYS A 2 -28.14 55.07 13.25
CA LYS A 2 -26.98 54.27 13.70
C LYS A 2 -25.92 54.32 12.61
N SER A 3 -24.71 54.73 12.99
CA SER A 3 -23.54 54.84 12.11
C SER A 3 -23.17 53.46 11.52
N PRO A 4 -22.82 53.35 10.22
CA PRO A 4 -22.35 52.10 9.65
C PRO A 4 -21.00 51.73 10.28
N VAL A 5 -20.94 50.56 10.92
CA VAL A 5 -19.70 49.98 11.45
C VAL A 5 -18.87 49.52 10.26
N ASP A 6 -17.73 50.16 10.06
CA ASP A 6 -16.76 49.85 9.01
C ASP A 6 -16.04 48.53 9.33
N VAL A 7 -16.40 47.46 8.61
CA VAL A 7 -15.87 46.09 8.77
C VAL A 7 -14.57 45.89 7.96
N SER A 8 -14.00 46.93 7.35
CA SER A 8 -12.85 46.79 6.44
C SER A 8 -11.49 46.59 7.13
N THR A 9 -11.42 46.59 8.46
CA THR A 9 -10.16 46.54 9.22
C THR A 9 -9.82 45.16 9.80
N HIS A 10 -10.19 44.05 9.12
CA HIS A 10 -9.69 42.73 9.52
C HIS A 10 -8.42 42.34 8.76
N ALA A 11 -7.31 42.70 9.42
CA ALA A 11 -6.08 41.92 9.51
C ALA A 11 -5.45 41.47 8.17
N ARG A 12 -4.55 42.33 7.64
CA ARG A 12 -3.34 41.83 6.97
C ARG A 12 -2.53 41.05 8.00
N ILE A 13 -2.88 39.78 8.22
CA ILE A 13 -2.05 38.83 8.94
C ILE A 13 -0.76 38.73 8.13
N GLY A 14 0.26 39.46 8.58
CA GLY A 14 1.55 39.53 7.92
C GLY A 14 2.05 38.11 7.68
N ARG A 15 2.36 37.79 6.42
CA ARG A 15 3.13 36.60 6.06
C ARG A 15 4.48 36.71 6.78
N ARG A 16 4.56 36.25 8.03
CA ARG A 16 5.83 36.06 8.73
C ARG A 16 6.62 35.09 7.87
N SER A 17 7.65 35.62 7.21
CA SER A 17 8.63 34.85 6.48
C SER A 17 9.15 33.77 7.43
N ARG A 18 8.83 32.50 7.13
CA ARG A 18 9.43 31.35 7.84
C ARG A 18 10.94 31.57 7.92
N PRO A 19 11.57 31.37 9.08
CA PRO A 19 13.00 31.65 9.26
C PRO A 19 13.82 30.90 8.21
N LEU A 20 14.86 31.54 7.67
CA LEU A 20 15.73 30.95 6.63
C LEU A 20 16.26 29.58 7.03
N ILE A 21 16.55 29.38 8.33
CA ILE A 21 16.98 28.11 8.92
C ILE A 21 15.98 26.98 8.66
N LEU A 22 14.67 27.25 8.83
CA LEU A 22 13.63 26.24 8.58
C LEU A 22 13.56 25.86 7.09
N ARG A 23 13.74 26.85 6.19
CA ARG A 23 13.76 26.59 4.74
C ARG A 23 14.98 25.77 4.34
N ALA A 24 16.16 26.11 4.87
CA ALA A 24 17.38 25.35 4.65
C ALA A 24 17.25 23.92 5.19
N GLY A 25 16.71 23.73 6.40
CA GLY A 25 16.47 22.41 6.97
C GLY A 25 15.51 21.55 6.14
N ILE A 26 14.42 22.14 5.64
CA ILE A 26 13.49 21.43 4.73
C ILE A 26 14.19 21.07 3.41
N ALA A 27 14.95 22.00 2.82
CA ALA A 27 15.66 21.73 1.57
C ALA A 27 16.70 20.61 1.72
N ILE A 28 17.45 20.61 2.83
CA ILE A 28 18.40 19.55 3.17
C ILE A 28 17.65 18.22 3.34
N LEU A 29 16.55 18.19 4.09
CA LEU A 29 15.75 16.97 4.27
C LEU A 29 15.22 16.43 2.95
N ILE A 30 14.70 17.30 2.08
CA ILE A 30 14.26 16.91 0.74
C ILE A 30 15.44 16.36 -0.06
N GLY A 31 16.59 17.01 -0.05
CA GLY A 31 17.79 16.55 -0.76
C GLY A 31 18.26 15.17 -0.29
N VAL A 32 18.30 14.96 1.03
CA VAL A 32 18.70 13.68 1.66
C VAL A 32 17.74 12.55 1.31
N VAL A 33 16.46 12.82 1.10
CA VAL A 33 15.47 11.80 0.67
C VAL A 33 15.49 11.62 -0.86
N ALA A 34 15.58 12.71 -1.61
CA ALA A 34 15.48 12.70 -3.06
C ALA A 34 16.71 12.10 -3.73
N ALA A 35 17.92 12.37 -3.24
CA ALA A 35 19.14 11.89 -3.87
C ALA A 35 19.25 10.34 -3.86
N PRO A 36 19.05 9.63 -2.72
CA PRO A 36 18.99 8.17 -2.72
C PRO A 36 17.86 7.64 -3.60
N ASN A 37 16.68 8.27 -3.58
CA ASN A 37 15.56 7.87 -4.44
C ASN A 37 15.95 7.94 -5.93
N ILE A 38 16.53 9.05 -6.38
CA ILE A 38 16.95 9.23 -7.79
C ILE A 38 18.02 8.21 -8.18
N TYR A 39 19.04 8.02 -7.33
CA TYR A 39 20.10 7.04 -7.57
C TYR A 39 19.52 5.63 -7.71
N LEU A 40 18.63 5.24 -6.80
CA LEU A 40 18.04 3.90 -6.78
C LEU A 40 17.05 3.68 -7.93
N VAL A 41 16.27 4.70 -8.34
CA VAL A 41 15.47 4.67 -9.58
C VAL A 41 16.38 4.40 -10.78
N GLY A 42 17.46 5.16 -10.93
CA GLY A 42 18.42 4.99 -12.03
C GLY A 42 19.05 3.60 -12.05
N ARG A 43 19.44 3.08 -10.87
CA ARG A 43 19.94 1.71 -10.70
C ARG A 43 18.92 0.67 -11.15
N SER A 44 17.68 0.74 -10.64
CA SER A 44 16.61 -0.21 -10.98
C SER A 44 16.31 -0.22 -12.48
N ILE A 45 16.20 0.97 -13.09
CA ILE A 45 16.04 1.11 -14.55
C ILE A 45 17.22 0.48 -15.29
N GLY A 46 18.45 0.73 -14.86
CA GLY A 46 19.64 0.14 -15.46
C GLY A 46 19.63 -1.39 -15.43
N ILE A 47 19.23 -2.00 -14.32
CA ILE A 47 19.09 -3.46 -14.18
C ILE A 47 18.00 -4.00 -15.10
N ILE A 48 16.84 -3.33 -15.16
CA ILE A 48 15.73 -3.70 -16.06
C ILE A 48 16.18 -3.68 -17.51
N LEU A 49 16.86 -2.61 -17.94
CA LEU A 49 17.34 -2.45 -19.32
C LEU A 49 18.47 -3.42 -19.68
N ALA A 50 19.29 -3.83 -18.70
CA ALA A 50 20.31 -4.86 -18.87
C ALA A 50 19.73 -6.29 -18.93
N GLY A 51 18.41 -6.46 -18.82
CA GLY A 51 17.77 -7.77 -18.84
C GLY A 51 17.85 -8.52 -17.52
N GLY A 52 18.04 -7.83 -16.39
CA GLY A 52 18.09 -8.45 -15.06
C GLY A 52 16.81 -9.21 -14.71
N ASP A 53 16.99 -10.33 -14.02
CA ASP A 53 15.90 -11.22 -13.61
C ASP A 53 14.97 -10.54 -12.61
N ALA A 54 13.67 -10.69 -12.85
CA ALA A 54 12.63 -10.28 -11.90
C ALA A 54 12.50 -11.36 -10.82
N VAL A 55 13.33 -11.27 -9.80
CA VAL A 55 13.50 -12.32 -8.78
C VAL A 55 12.18 -12.74 -8.10
N ASP A 56 11.33 -11.80 -7.69
CA ASP A 56 10.03 -12.12 -7.07
C ASP A 56 9.09 -12.79 -8.09
N TRP A 57 9.09 -12.31 -9.34
CA TRP A 57 8.30 -12.92 -10.40
C TRP A 57 8.72 -14.36 -10.70
N VAL A 58 10.04 -14.62 -10.75
CA VAL A 58 10.56 -15.99 -10.91
C VAL A 58 10.12 -16.88 -9.75
N GLN A 59 10.14 -16.37 -8.52
CA GLN A 59 9.63 -17.12 -7.36
C GLN A 59 8.13 -17.41 -7.46
N TYR A 60 7.33 -16.49 -8.03
CA TYR A 60 5.91 -16.72 -8.23
C TYR A 60 5.63 -17.81 -9.27
N LEU A 61 6.41 -17.85 -10.35
CA LEU A 61 6.32 -18.90 -11.35
C LEU A 61 6.82 -20.25 -10.82
N ASP A 62 7.91 -20.25 -10.05
CA ASP A 62 8.42 -21.47 -9.41
C ASP A 62 7.41 -22.03 -8.40
N ALA A 63 6.75 -21.18 -7.61
CA ALA A 63 5.68 -21.62 -6.73
C ALA A 63 4.50 -22.24 -7.50
N SER A 64 4.14 -21.67 -8.66
CA SER A 64 3.11 -22.27 -9.53
C SER A 64 3.53 -23.64 -10.07
N ARG A 65 4.82 -23.87 -10.32
CA ARG A 65 5.32 -25.19 -10.73
C ARG A 65 5.23 -26.16 -9.55
N ARG A 66 5.75 -25.76 -8.39
CA ARG A 66 5.86 -26.58 -7.18
C ARG A 66 4.51 -26.95 -6.56
N VAL A 67 3.50 -26.10 -6.68
CA VAL A 67 2.13 -26.45 -6.23
C VAL A 67 1.57 -27.65 -6.98
N THR A 68 2.00 -27.88 -8.23
CA THR A 68 1.60 -29.05 -9.03
C THR A 68 2.50 -30.27 -8.84
N GLU A 69 3.74 -30.08 -8.39
CA GLU A 69 4.71 -31.15 -8.18
C GLU A 69 4.67 -31.75 -6.77
N GLY A 70 3.95 -31.14 -5.83
CA GLY A 70 3.85 -31.63 -4.46
C GLY A 70 4.90 -31.07 -3.50
N ASP A 71 5.58 -29.97 -3.86
CA ASP A 71 6.67 -29.38 -3.08
C ASP A 71 6.48 -27.87 -2.78
N LEU A 72 5.24 -27.34 -2.73
CA LEU A 72 4.97 -25.89 -2.64
C LEU A 72 5.68 -25.18 -1.47
N TYR A 73 5.73 -25.80 -0.29
CA TYR A 73 6.28 -25.17 0.93
C TYR A 73 7.69 -25.67 1.32
N VAL A 74 8.33 -26.49 0.48
CA VAL A 74 9.71 -26.95 0.71
C VAL A 74 10.71 -25.78 0.57
N GLN A 75 11.57 -25.53 1.54
CA GLN A 75 12.49 -24.39 1.41
C GLN A 75 13.58 -24.68 0.35
N THR A 76 13.59 -23.91 -0.74
CA THR A 76 14.58 -24.04 -1.84
C THR A 76 15.45 -22.78 -1.90
N GLY A 77 16.66 -22.85 -1.34
CA GLY A 77 17.57 -21.70 -1.28
C GLY A 77 17.11 -20.61 -0.31
N ASP A 78 17.37 -19.34 -0.64
CA ASP A 78 17.14 -18.20 0.26
C ASP A 78 15.68 -17.76 0.37
N TYR A 79 14.79 -18.26 -0.50
CA TYR A 79 13.40 -17.81 -0.56
C TYR A 79 12.41 -18.99 -0.57
N GLY A 80 11.58 -19.05 0.47
CA GLY A 80 10.44 -19.98 0.58
C GLY A 80 9.13 -19.30 0.19
N TRP A 81 8.24 -20.05 -0.46
CA TRP A 81 6.88 -19.60 -0.71
C TRP A 81 6.09 -19.62 0.60
N ARG A 82 5.51 -18.49 1.00
CA ARG A 82 4.75 -18.33 2.26
C ARG A 82 3.33 -17.82 2.06
N TYR A 83 2.97 -17.57 0.81
CA TYR A 83 1.68 -17.02 0.44
C TYR A 83 0.65 -18.13 0.28
N SER A 84 -0.61 -17.76 0.05
CA SER A 84 -1.69 -18.74 -0.13
C SER A 84 -1.38 -19.70 -1.28
N PRO A 85 -1.72 -21.00 -1.17
CA PRO A 85 -1.55 -21.93 -2.30
C PRO A 85 -2.39 -21.51 -3.51
N ILE A 86 -3.53 -20.83 -3.29
CA ILE A 86 -4.37 -20.28 -4.35
C ILE A 86 -3.62 -19.21 -5.15
N ALA A 87 -2.74 -18.44 -4.51
CA ALA A 87 -1.92 -17.46 -5.21
C ALA A 87 -0.92 -18.13 -6.16
N ALA A 88 -0.37 -19.30 -5.79
CA ALA A 88 0.54 -20.05 -6.66
C ALA A 88 -0.17 -20.50 -7.94
N TYR A 89 -1.37 -21.07 -7.84
CA TYR A 89 -2.20 -21.39 -9.01
C TYR A 89 -2.53 -20.16 -9.86
N ALA A 90 -2.87 -19.04 -9.22
CA ALA A 90 -3.16 -17.79 -9.94
C ALA A 90 -1.95 -17.31 -10.75
N PHE A 91 -0.73 -17.40 -10.19
CA PHE A 91 0.48 -17.02 -10.90
C PHE A 91 0.86 -17.95 -12.05
N GLY A 92 0.42 -19.22 -12.05
CA GLY A 92 0.53 -20.08 -13.23
C GLY A 92 -0.21 -19.54 -14.45
N ILE A 93 -1.41 -18.98 -14.21
CA ILE A 93 -2.23 -18.35 -15.26
C ILE A 93 -1.64 -17.00 -15.65
N ILE A 94 -1.30 -16.16 -14.65
CA ILE A 94 -0.74 -14.82 -14.88
C ILE A 94 0.61 -14.92 -15.60
N GLY A 95 1.40 -15.97 -15.33
CA GLY A 95 2.72 -16.20 -15.91
C GLY A 95 2.77 -16.20 -17.44
N ILE A 96 1.66 -16.53 -18.11
CA ILE A 96 1.53 -16.58 -19.56
C ILE A 96 1.87 -15.24 -20.22
N ILE A 97 1.63 -14.11 -19.56
CA ILE A 97 1.91 -12.78 -20.12
C ILE A 97 3.41 -12.46 -20.18
N GLY A 98 4.23 -13.16 -19.41
CA GLY A 98 5.66 -12.94 -19.31
C GLY A 98 6.08 -11.68 -18.55
N THR A 99 7.37 -11.61 -18.21
CA THR A 99 7.95 -10.55 -17.38
C THR A 99 7.80 -9.15 -18.01
N ALA A 100 7.93 -9.03 -19.33
CA ALA A 100 7.84 -7.74 -20.01
C ALA A 100 6.43 -7.12 -19.88
N ALA A 101 5.38 -7.91 -20.13
CA ALA A 101 4.01 -7.45 -19.95
C ALA A 101 3.72 -7.16 -18.47
N TRP A 102 4.22 -7.99 -17.54
CA TRP A 102 4.09 -7.75 -16.10
C TRP A 102 4.68 -6.39 -15.69
N ARG A 103 5.87 -6.04 -16.19
CA ARG A 103 6.51 -4.73 -15.97
C ARG A 103 5.70 -3.57 -16.56
N LEU A 104 5.13 -3.74 -17.76
CA LEU A 104 4.25 -2.71 -18.34
C LEU A 104 2.97 -2.50 -17.52
N ILE A 105 2.40 -3.56 -16.96
CA ILE A 105 1.21 -3.49 -16.11
C ILE A 105 1.49 -2.69 -14.83
N HIS A 106 2.69 -2.76 -14.26
CA HIS A 106 3.10 -1.91 -13.14
C HIS A 106 3.08 -0.42 -13.50
N ILE A 107 3.61 -0.06 -14.66
CA ILE A 107 3.62 1.33 -15.14
C ILE A 107 2.18 1.79 -15.38
N ALA A 108 1.36 0.97 -16.04
CA ALA A 108 -0.05 1.25 -16.26
C ALA A 108 -0.80 1.43 -14.92
N ALA A 109 -0.51 0.60 -13.93
CA ALA A 109 -1.06 0.72 -12.59
C ALA A 109 -0.68 2.04 -11.91
N ALA A 110 0.59 2.46 -12.01
CA ALA A 110 1.03 3.74 -11.46
C ALA A 110 0.33 4.95 -12.14
N VAL A 111 0.15 4.90 -13.46
CA VAL A 111 -0.57 5.93 -14.22
C VAL A 111 -2.06 5.96 -13.87
N ALA A 112 -2.65 4.81 -13.56
CA ALA A 112 -4.07 4.66 -13.23
C ALA A 112 -4.46 5.14 -11.82
N MET A 113 -3.55 5.75 -11.05
CA MET A 113 -3.86 6.26 -9.70
C MET A 113 -4.97 7.32 -9.72
N PRO A 114 -5.83 7.40 -8.69
CA PRO A 114 -7.01 8.28 -8.67
C PRO A 114 -6.71 9.79 -8.66
N ARG A 115 -5.43 10.19 -8.48
CA ARG A 115 -5.01 11.60 -8.52
C ARG A 115 -3.70 11.71 -9.30
N LEU A 116 -3.59 12.74 -10.14
CA LEU A 116 -2.37 13.01 -10.91
C LEU A 116 -1.13 13.15 -10.02
N LEU A 117 -1.24 13.87 -8.90
CA LEU A 117 -0.11 14.00 -7.96
C LEU A 117 0.32 12.63 -7.40
N LEU A 118 -0.64 11.76 -7.07
CA LEU A 118 -0.35 10.41 -6.59
C LEU A 118 0.34 9.57 -7.68
N ALA A 119 -0.15 9.66 -8.92
CA ALA A 119 0.47 9.00 -10.08
C ALA A 119 1.91 9.46 -10.29
N VAL A 120 2.13 10.78 -10.36
CA VAL A 120 3.48 11.38 -10.56
C VAL A 120 4.42 10.98 -9.44
N VAL A 121 4.01 11.11 -8.18
CA VAL A 121 4.87 10.75 -7.05
C VAL A 121 5.19 9.26 -7.05
N THR A 122 4.23 8.39 -7.40
CA THR A 122 4.46 6.95 -7.56
C THR A 122 5.49 6.69 -8.67
N LEU A 123 5.31 7.30 -9.85
CA LEU A 123 6.17 7.13 -11.03
C LEU A 123 7.62 7.55 -10.81
N VAL A 124 7.86 8.60 -10.02
CA VAL A 124 9.22 9.06 -9.71
C VAL A 124 9.81 8.43 -8.45
N SER A 125 9.05 7.59 -7.74
CA SER A 125 9.50 6.93 -6.53
C SER A 125 10.25 5.63 -6.86
N TRP A 126 11.41 5.44 -6.23
CA TRP A 126 12.16 4.18 -6.33
C TRP A 126 11.33 2.93 -6.03
N PRO A 127 10.40 2.89 -5.06
CA PRO A 127 9.74 1.63 -4.73
C PRO A 127 8.83 1.11 -5.86
N LEU A 128 8.31 1.96 -6.74
CA LEU A 128 7.69 1.50 -7.99
C LEU A 128 8.71 0.78 -8.88
N TRP A 129 9.86 1.40 -9.10
CA TRP A 129 10.90 0.85 -9.96
C TRP A 129 11.53 -0.42 -9.39
N TYR A 130 11.57 -0.53 -8.06
CA TYR A 130 11.94 -1.76 -7.37
C TYR A 130 10.90 -2.87 -7.59
N ASP A 131 9.60 -2.58 -7.49
CA ASP A 131 8.54 -3.53 -7.84
C ASP A 131 8.67 -4.00 -9.31
N ILE A 132 8.98 -3.09 -10.23
CA ILE A 132 9.20 -3.42 -11.66
C ILE A 132 10.48 -4.26 -11.86
N GLU A 133 11.56 -3.90 -11.14
CA GLU A 133 12.84 -4.60 -11.18
C GLU A 133 12.65 -6.05 -10.75
N THR A 134 12.08 -6.27 -9.56
CA THR A 134 11.92 -7.61 -8.96
C THR A 134 10.68 -8.35 -9.41
N GLY A 135 9.68 -7.65 -9.95
CA GLY A 135 8.38 -8.23 -10.32
C GLY A 135 7.44 -8.46 -9.13
N ASN A 136 7.56 -7.66 -8.07
CA ASN A 136 6.73 -7.73 -6.87
C ASN A 136 5.26 -7.30 -7.16
N THR A 137 4.43 -7.18 -6.12
CA THR A 137 2.99 -6.87 -6.25
C THR A 137 2.53 -5.67 -5.43
N VAL A 138 3.44 -4.98 -4.73
CA VAL A 138 3.07 -3.96 -3.73
C VAL A 138 2.34 -2.77 -4.37
N VAL A 139 2.77 -2.30 -5.54
CA VAL A 139 2.13 -1.18 -6.26
C VAL A 139 0.68 -1.50 -6.61
N PHE A 140 0.35 -2.75 -6.92
CA PHE A 140 -1.04 -3.13 -7.21
C PHE A 140 -1.92 -3.02 -5.97
N PHE A 141 -1.39 -3.39 -4.79
CA PHE A 141 -2.09 -3.20 -3.53
C PHE A 141 -2.24 -1.71 -3.17
N LEU A 142 -1.22 -0.90 -3.47
CA LEU A 142 -1.30 0.56 -3.31
C LEU A 142 -2.39 1.15 -4.21
N LEU A 143 -2.41 0.79 -5.50
CA LEU A 143 -3.40 1.26 -6.46
C LEU A 143 -4.82 0.84 -6.03
N ALA A 144 -5.02 -0.44 -5.74
CA ALA A 144 -6.30 -0.97 -5.29
C ALA A 144 -6.74 -0.28 -4.00
N GLY A 145 -5.82 -0.06 -3.06
CA GLY A 145 -6.08 0.66 -1.82
C GLY A 145 -6.47 2.13 -2.05
N ALA A 146 -5.73 2.85 -2.90
CA ALA A 146 -6.01 4.25 -3.23
C ALA A 146 -7.40 4.41 -3.87
N TRP A 147 -7.78 3.54 -4.80
CA TRP A 147 -9.14 3.53 -5.37
C TRP A 147 -10.21 3.03 -4.39
N ALA A 148 -9.88 2.12 -3.48
CA ALA A 148 -10.82 1.69 -2.44
C ALA A 148 -11.19 2.87 -1.52
N LEU A 149 -10.23 3.77 -1.24
CA LEU A 149 -10.45 5.00 -0.45
C LEU A 149 -11.38 6.01 -1.13
N THR A 150 -11.38 6.06 -2.47
CA THR A 150 -12.34 6.89 -3.23
C THR A 150 -13.75 6.28 -3.25
N GLY A 151 -13.91 5.04 -2.78
CA GLY A 151 -15.19 4.34 -2.69
C GLY A 151 -15.41 3.28 -3.76
N SER A 152 -14.45 3.06 -4.68
CA SER A 152 -14.56 2.07 -5.75
C SER A 152 -14.81 0.66 -5.20
N ARG A 153 -15.94 0.05 -5.58
CA ARG A 153 -16.32 -1.30 -5.12
C ARG A 153 -15.39 -2.36 -5.70
N LEU A 154 -15.07 -2.25 -6.98
CA LEU A 154 -14.15 -3.17 -7.66
C LEU A 154 -12.77 -3.16 -7.01
N ALA A 155 -12.21 -1.97 -6.78
CA ALA A 155 -10.89 -1.84 -6.16
C ALA A 155 -10.88 -2.35 -4.70
N THR A 156 -11.98 -2.15 -3.97
CA THR A 156 -12.12 -2.69 -2.61
C THR A 156 -12.12 -4.22 -2.63
N GLY A 157 -12.87 -4.84 -3.55
CA GLY A 157 -12.87 -6.29 -3.74
C GLY A 157 -11.48 -6.81 -4.13
N ALA A 158 -10.83 -6.18 -5.12
CA ALA A 158 -9.48 -6.54 -5.56
C ALA A 158 -8.45 -6.40 -4.42
N TYR A 159 -8.58 -5.38 -3.58
CA TYR A 159 -7.72 -5.18 -2.42
C TYR A 159 -7.85 -6.33 -1.40
N PHE A 160 -9.08 -6.73 -1.06
CA PHE A 160 -9.31 -7.86 -0.14
C PHE A 160 -8.92 -9.21 -0.74
N VAL A 161 -9.13 -9.44 -2.05
CA VAL A 161 -8.61 -10.62 -2.74
C VAL A 161 -7.08 -10.66 -2.65
N GLY A 162 -6.42 -9.55 -2.98
CA GLY A 162 -4.98 -9.42 -2.85
C GLY A 162 -4.47 -9.69 -1.43
N LEU A 163 -5.18 -9.18 -0.42
CA LEU A 163 -4.86 -9.40 0.99
C LEU A 163 -4.91 -10.88 1.39
N LEU A 164 -5.86 -11.65 0.86
CA LEU A 164 -5.97 -13.09 1.17
C LEU A 164 -4.93 -13.91 0.41
N LEU A 165 -4.64 -13.53 -0.83
CA LEU A 165 -3.70 -14.25 -1.68
C LEU A 165 -2.25 -14.03 -1.22
N ILE A 166 -1.87 -12.78 -0.97
CA ILE A 166 -0.50 -12.35 -0.65
C ILE A 166 -0.55 -11.39 0.55
N PRO A 167 -0.89 -11.88 1.75
CA PRO A 167 -1.04 -11.03 2.92
C PRO A 167 0.27 -10.31 3.25
N ARG A 168 0.18 -9.00 3.42
CA ARG A 168 1.29 -8.17 3.91
C ARG A 168 0.83 -7.36 5.13
N PRO A 169 1.63 -7.27 6.21
CA PRO A 169 1.28 -6.47 7.40
C PRO A 169 0.88 -5.02 7.08
N LEU A 170 1.55 -4.39 6.12
CA LEU A 170 1.25 -3.04 5.65
C LEU A 170 -0.18 -2.86 5.11
N MET A 171 -0.87 -3.93 4.73
CA MET A 171 -2.23 -3.86 4.20
C MET A 171 -3.29 -3.85 5.31
N LEU A 172 -2.96 -4.34 6.51
CA LEU A 172 -3.94 -4.54 7.58
C LEU A 172 -4.60 -3.23 8.05
N PRO A 173 -3.88 -2.10 8.22
CA PRO A 173 -4.49 -0.83 8.64
C PRO A 173 -5.59 -0.37 7.71
N LEU A 174 -5.33 -0.37 6.40
CA LEU A 174 -6.30 0.03 5.40
C LEU A 174 -7.47 -0.97 5.34
N ALA A 175 -7.21 -2.28 5.41
CA ALA A 175 -8.25 -3.30 5.45
C ALA A 175 -9.21 -3.10 6.64
N VAL A 176 -8.67 -2.93 7.85
CA VAL A 176 -9.44 -2.68 9.07
C VAL A 176 -10.25 -1.39 8.95
N TRP A 177 -9.62 -0.31 8.46
CA TRP A 177 -10.31 0.96 8.26
C TRP A 177 -11.45 0.85 7.24
N LEU A 178 -11.25 0.14 6.13
CA LEU A 178 -12.29 -0.09 5.13
C LEU A 178 -13.46 -0.87 5.72
N LEU A 179 -13.23 -1.95 6.47
CA LEU A 179 -14.30 -2.71 7.13
C LEU A 179 -15.03 -1.91 8.21
N TRP A 180 -14.32 -1.00 8.88
CA TRP A 180 -14.90 -0.13 9.88
C TRP A 180 -15.80 0.95 9.23
N LYS A 181 -15.29 1.68 8.24
CA LYS A 181 -15.99 2.80 7.59
C LYS A 181 -16.99 2.37 6.52
N ARG A 182 -16.88 1.14 6.01
CA ARG A 182 -17.73 0.58 4.96
C ARG A 182 -18.33 -0.74 5.42
N PRO A 183 -19.33 -0.70 6.33
CA PRO A 183 -19.94 -1.92 6.88
C PRO A 183 -20.55 -2.82 5.80
N GLU A 184 -20.90 -2.27 4.62
CA GLU A 184 -21.38 -3.04 3.49
C GLU A 184 -20.38 -4.10 2.97
N TRP A 185 -19.10 -3.97 3.31
CA TRP A 185 -18.05 -4.92 2.93
C TRP A 185 -17.80 -6.03 3.95
N ARG A 186 -18.36 -5.97 5.15
CA ARG A 186 -18.12 -6.98 6.19
C ARG A 186 -18.58 -8.38 5.77
N LEU A 187 -19.82 -8.49 5.26
CA LEU A 187 -20.36 -9.76 4.77
C LEU A 187 -19.67 -10.24 3.49
N PRO A 188 -19.45 -9.40 2.45
CA PRO A 188 -18.67 -9.82 1.28
C PRO A 188 -17.26 -10.31 1.63
N VAL A 189 -16.56 -9.65 2.55
CA VAL A 189 -15.21 -10.06 2.98
C VAL A 189 -15.25 -11.36 3.78
N LEU A 190 -16.25 -11.53 4.65
CA LEU A 190 -16.46 -12.81 5.35
C LEU A 190 -16.73 -13.95 4.35
N GLY A 191 -17.60 -13.73 3.37
CA GLY A 191 -17.86 -14.69 2.30
C GLY A 191 -16.61 -15.02 1.49
N LEU A 192 -15.83 -14.00 1.12
CA LEU A 192 -14.55 -14.19 0.43
C LEU A 192 -13.55 -15.00 1.25
N PHE A 193 -13.46 -14.73 2.56
CA PHE A 193 -12.61 -15.49 3.49
C PHE A 193 -13.04 -16.95 3.59
N VAL A 194 -14.34 -17.23 3.71
CA VAL A 194 -14.88 -18.61 3.73
C VAL A 194 -14.61 -19.34 2.43
N ILE A 195 -14.86 -18.70 1.28
CA ILE A 195 -14.60 -19.27 -0.04
C ILE A 195 -13.10 -19.56 -0.22
N HIS A 196 -12.25 -18.61 0.16
CA HIS A 196 -10.79 -18.77 0.09
C HIS A 196 -10.30 -19.90 0.99
N GLY A 197 -10.78 -19.97 2.23
CA GLY A 197 -10.46 -21.06 3.15
C GLY A 197 -10.90 -22.42 2.62
N ALA A 198 -12.11 -22.54 2.08
CA ALA A 198 -12.59 -23.76 1.44
C ALA A 198 -11.73 -24.15 0.23
N ALA A 199 -11.32 -23.17 -0.59
CA ALA A 199 -10.43 -23.41 -1.72
C ALA A 199 -9.05 -23.90 -1.26
N VAL A 200 -8.45 -23.27 -0.25
CA VAL A 200 -7.17 -23.70 0.34
C VAL A 200 -7.27 -25.12 0.87
N LEU A 201 -8.32 -25.46 1.63
CA LEU A 201 -8.55 -26.83 2.10
C LEU A 201 -8.66 -27.82 0.93
N ALA A 202 -9.38 -27.44 -0.13
CA ALA A 202 -9.53 -28.27 -1.33
C ALA A 202 -8.20 -28.51 -2.09
N THR A 203 -7.21 -27.63 -1.93
CA THR A 203 -5.88 -27.85 -2.52
C THR A 203 -5.02 -28.85 -1.77
N GLY A 204 -5.39 -29.26 -0.54
CA GLY A 204 -4.61 -30.18 0.28
C GLY A 204 -3.37 -29.59 0.95
N TRP A 205 -3.15 -28.28 0.81
CA TRP A 205 -1.95 -27.55 1.28
C TRP A 205 -2.16 -26.77 2.59
N ALA A 206 -3.30 -26.97 3.26
CA ALA A 206 -3.72 -26.12 4.37
C ALA A 206 -2.78 -26.25 5.58
N ASP A 207 -2.36 -27.46 5.91
CA ASP A 207 -1.55 -27.74 7.09
C ASP A 207 -0.12 -27.19 6.91
N GLU A 208 0.48 -27.40 5.74
CA GLU A 208 1.80 -26.87 5.39
C GLU A 208 1.79 -25.35 5.33
N TRP A 209 0.73 -24.76 4.77
CA TRP A 209 0.62 -23.31 4.73
C TRP A 209 0.49 -22.70 6.13
N ILE A 210 -0.31 -23.30 7.01
CA ILE A 210 -0.41 -22.86 8.41
C ILE A 210 0.94 -23.00 9.12
N ALA A 211 1.64 -24.12 8.93
CA ALA A 211 2.98 -24.32 9.48
C ALA A 211 3.97 -23.26 8.99
N GLU A 212 3.98 -22.95 7.69
CA GLU A 212 4.83 -21.92 7.10
C GLU A 212 4.50 -20.51 7.64
N LEU A 213 3.22 -20.18 7.81
CA LEU A 213 2.80 -18.90 8.40
C LEU A 213 3.28 -18.76 9.85
N ILE A 214 3.30 -19.86 10.62
CA ILE A 214 3.81 -19.89 12.00
C ILE A 214 5.34 -19.78 12.03
N ALA A 215 6.05 -20.36 11.04
CA ALA A 215 7.50 -20.33 10.94
C ALA A 215 8.05 -18.99 10.40
N THR A 216 7.30 -18.32 9.53
CA THR A 216 7.67 -17.07 8.83
C THR A 216 8.20 -15.95 9.74
N PRO A 217 7.66 -15.68 10.95
CA PRO A 217 8.21 -14.65 11.83
C PRO A 217 9.71 -14.86 12.08
N ALA A 218 10.17 -16.08 12.33
CA ALA A 218 11.57 -16.36 12.63
C ALA A 218 12.51 -16.07 11.43
N SER A 219 12.08 -16.35 10.20
CA SER A 219 12.90 -16.17 8.99
C SER A 219 13.00 -14.70 8.54
N ILE A 220 11.97 -13.88 8.77
CA ILE A 220 11.97 -12.45 8.40
C ILE A 220 12.96 -11.64 9.25
N TYR A 221 13.13 -11.98 10.53
CA TYR A 221 14.04 -11.23 11.41
C TYR A 221 15.53 -11.49 11.13
N ILE A 222 15.85 -12.65 10.54
CA ILE A 222 17.24 -13.09 10.29
C ILE A 222 17.69 -12.71 8.87
N SER A 223 16.76 -12.36 7.98
CA SER A 223 17.07 -11.98 6.59
C SER A 223 18.09 -10.84 6.52
N SER A 224 19.14 -11.04 5.71
CA SER A 224 20.22 -10.07 5.50
C SER A 224 19.72 -8.75 4.91
N THR A 225 18.61 -8.78 4.17
CA THR A 225 17.95 -7.63 3.55
C THR A 225 17.01 -6.88 4.51
N ASN A 226 16.80 -7.37 5.74
CA ASN A 226 16.05 -6.66 6.76
C ASN A 226 16.91 -5.50 7.31
N VAL A 227 16.66 -4.28 6.83
CA VAL A 227 17.30 -3.04 7.30
C VAL A 227 16.40 -2.22 8.23
N GLY A 228 15.28 -2.81 8.65
CA GLY A 228 14.26 -2.15 9.46
C GLY A 228 14.55 -2.12 10.96
N PRO A 229 13.82 -1.32 11.76
CA PRO A 229 13.86 -1.40 13.22
C PRO A 229 13.73 -2.82 13.77
N SER A 230 12.97 -3.70 13.11
CA SER A 230 12.87 -5.12 13.47
C SER A 230 14.19 -5.86 13.55
N ARG A 231 15.20 -5.45 12.77
CA ARG A 231 16.56 -6.02 12.84
C ARG A 231 17.26 -5.65 14.14
N PHE A 232 17.01 -4.45 14.65
CA PHE A 232 17.73 -3.88 15.81
C PHE A 232 17.01 -4.14 17.13
N VAL A 233 15.68 -4.09 17.15
CA VAL A 233 14.87 -4.25 18.38
C VAL A 233 14.10 -5.58 18.43
N GLY A 234 14.26 -6.46 17.43
CA GLY A 234 13.59 -7.75 17.39
C GLY A 234 12.07 -7.62 17.52
N LEU A 235 11.41 -8.55 18.20
CA LEU A 235 9.95 -8.52 18.41
C LEU A 235 9.45 -7.33 19.25
N ALA A 236 10.33 -6.58 19.93
CA ALA A 236 9.92 -5.46 20.77
C ALA A 236 9.21 -4.34 19.98
N TRP A 237 9.46 -4.22 18.66
CA TRP A 237 8.72 -3.27 17.83
C TRP A 237 7.21 -3.54 17.84
N LEU A 238 6.75 -4.79 18.04
CA LEU A 238 5.32 -5.13 18.06
C LEU A 238 4.59 -4.40 19.18
N ILE A 239 5.25 -4.19 20.33
CA ILE A 239 4.68 -3.52 21.50
C ILE A 239 4.41 -2.02 21.22
N VAL A 240 5.21 -1.39 20.36
CA VAL A 240 5.07 0.04 20.04
C VAL A 240 4.34 0.24 18.72
N GLY A 241 4.76 -0.49 17.68
CA GLY A 241 4.27 -0.38 16.31
C GLY A 241 2.82 -0.81 16.15
N LEU A 242 2.37 -1.89 16.81
CA LEU A 242 0.97 -2.32 16.70
C LEU A 242 0.01 -1.33 17.38
N PRO A 243 0.23 -0.89 18.64
CA PRO A 243 -0.64 0.12 19.25
C PRO A 243 -0.61 1.46 18.50
N LEU A 244 0.56 1.90 18.06
CA LEU A 244 0.69 3.12 17.26
C LEU A 244 -0.05 2.98 15.93
N GLY A 245 0.10 1.84 15.24
CA GLY A 245 -0.61 1.53 14.00
C GLY A 245 -2.12 1.50 14.19
N ALA A 246 -2.62 0.89 15.27
CA ALA A 246 -4.03 0.88 15.62
C ALA A 246 -4.56 2.30 15.87
N TRP A 247 -3.84 3.11 16.66
CA TRP A 247 -4.20 4.50 16.92
C TRP A 247 -4.21 5.36 15.65
N LEU A 248 -3.19 5.22 14.79
CA LEU A 248 -3.13 5.93 13.51
C LEU A 248 -4.25 5.49 12.55
N THR A 249 -4.55 4.19 12.50
CA THR A 249 -5.68 3.64 11.74
C THR A 249 -6.99 4.26 12.23
N TRP A 250 -7.16 4.34 13.56
CA TRP A 250 -8.32 4.95 14.17
C TRP A 250 -8.47 6.43 13.78
N LYS A 251 -7.36 7.16 13.70
CA LYS A 251 -7.31 8.56 13.21
C LYS A 251 -7.43 8.70 11.69
N GLY A 252 -7.57 7.60 10.95
CA GLY A 252 -7.59 7.61 9.48
C GLY A 252 -6.24 7.99 8.85
N ARG A 253 -5.13 7.87 9.57
CA ARG A 253 -3.76 8.08 9.09
C ARG A 253 -3.19 6.76 8.57
N LEU A 254 -3.75 6.28 7.45
CA LEU A 254 -3.56 4.92 6.96
C LEU A 254 -2.17 4.67 6.39
N GLY A 255 -1.56 5.67 5.76
CA GLY A 255 -0.19 5.56 5.30
C GLY A 255 0.75 5.36 6.48
N TRP A 256 0.68 6.26 7.46
CA TRP A 256 1.48 6.17 8.69
C TRP A 256 1.21 4.91 9.49
N ALA A 257 -0.05 4.48 9.59
CA ALA A 257 -0.42 3.24 10.26
C ALA A 257 0.25 2.03 9.60
N SER A 258 0.27 1.99 8.26
CA SER A 258 0.92 0.93 7.48
C SER A 258 2.42 0.87 7.73
N LEU A 259 3.07 2.02 7.91
CA LEU A 259 4.49 2.09 8.28
C LEU A 259 4.74 1.56 9.69
N ALA A 260 3.88 1.94 10.65
CA ALA A 260 4.01 1.53 12.03
C ALA A 260 3.89 0.01 12.22
N VAL A 261 3.05 -0.67 11.41
CA VAL A 261 2.84 -2.12 11.50
C VAL A 261 3.80 -2.95 10.64
N SER A 262 4.67 -2.31 9.83
CA SER A 262 5.55 -3.02 8.89
C SER A 262 6.95 -2.41 8.83
N PRO A 263 7.75 -2.47 9.93
CA PRO A 263 9.00 -1.75 10.05
C PRO A 263 10.19 -2.33 9.25
N TYR A 264 10.01 -3.31 8.37
CA TYR A 264 11.11 -3.89 7.57
C TYR A 264 11.15 -3.44 6.10
N LEU A 265 10.21 -2.59 5.66
CA LEU A 265 10.03 -2.21 4.25
C LEU A 265 10.39 -0.74 3.99
N LEU A 266 11.58 -0.31 4.45
CA LEU A 266 12.06 1.06 4.29
C LEU A 266 11.87 1.66 2.89
N PRO A 267 12.13 0.90 1.80
CA PRO A 267 11.85 1.36 0.43
C PRO A 267 10.38 1.80 0.27
N TYR A 268 9.46 0.91 0.60
CA TYR A 268 8.02 1.08 0.39
C TYR A 268 7.36 2.11 1.30
N TYR A 269 8.11 2.69 2.26
CA TYR A 269 7.55 3.68 3.19
C TYR A 269 7.06 4.95 2.52
N LEU A 270 7.78 5.38 1.49
CA LEU A 270 7.39 6.56 0.73
C LEU A 270 6.08 6.32 -0.02
N LEU A 271 5.91 5.15 -0.64
CA LEU A 271 4.70 4.77 -1.36
C LEU A 271 3.47 4.66 -0.45
N MET A 272 3.60 3.99 0.70
CA MET A 272 2.46 3.85 1.63
C MET A 272 2.10 5.19 2.27
N GLY A 273 3.07 6.08 2.51
CA GLY A 273 2.81 7.46 2.92
C GLY A 273 1.91 8.22 1.94
N LEU A 274 1.90 7.85 0.65
CA LEU A 274 1.03 8.48 -0.36
C LEU A 274 -0.46 8.19 -0.15
N LEU A 275 -0.82 7.16 0.62
CA LEU A 275 -2.21 6.92 1.02
C LEU A 275 -2.78 8.09 1.84
N GLU A 276 -1.94 8.91 2.47
CA GLU A 276 -2.37 10.15 3.13
C GLU A 276 -2.86 11.22 2.14
N LEU A 277 -2.44 11.14 0.88
CA LEU A 277 -2.82 12.07 -0.19
C LEU A 277 -4.05 11.59 -0.98
N ALA A 278 -4.43 10.31 -0.82
CA ALA A 278 -5.58 9.73 -1.50
C ALA A 278 -6.88 10.40 -1.00
N PRO A 279 -7.81 10.74 -1.90
CA PRO A 279 -9.07 11.34 -1.49
C PRO A 279 -9.92 10.29 -0.78
N LYS A 280 -10.50 10.65 0.36
CA LYS A 280 -11.40 9.76 1.11
C LYS A 280 -12.84 10.11 0.81
N ARG A 281 -13.67 9.09 0.60
CA ARG A 281 -15.12 9.25 0.42
C ARG A 281 -15.78 10.06 1.55
N GLU A 282 -15.28 9.93 2.78
CA GLU A 282 -15.79 10.66 3.94
C GLU A 282 -15.58 12.17 3.84
N ASP A 283 -14.42 12.60 3.33
CA ASP A 283 -14.10 14.01 3.12
C ASP A 283 -15.06 14.62 2.10
N ALA A 284 -15.29 13.92 0.98
CA ALA A 284 -16.23 14.36 -0.05
C ALA A 284 -17.68 14.47 0.46
N ARG A 285 -18.12 13.54 1.34
CA ARG A 285 -19.46 13.61 1.96
C ARG A 285 -19.58 14.78 2.93
N ARG A 286 -18.54 15.05 3.71
CA ARG A 286 -18.50 16.16 4.66
C ARG A 286 -18.56 17.50 3.91
N ASP A 287 -17.78 17.65 2.85
CA ASP A 287 -17.78 18.86 2.02
C ASP A 287 -19.15 19.10 1.36
N ALA A 288 -19.79 18.04 0.87
CA ALA A 288 -21.15 18.13 0.30
C ALA A 288 -22.21 18.58 1.34
N SER A 289 -22.07 18.17 2.60
CA SER A 289 -23.00 18.57 3.67
C SER A 289 -22.84 20.02 4.14
N LEU A 290 -21.71 20.66 3.82
CA LEU A 290 -21.42 22.05 4.21
C LEU A 290 -21.89 23.06 3.16
N VAL A 291 -22.27 22.63 1.96
CA VAL A 291 -22.92 23.50 0.98
C VAL A 291 -24.35 23.75 1.50
N PRO A 292 -24.72 24.97 1.94
CA PRO A 292 -26.08 25.25 2.34
C PRO A 292 -26.97 24.93 1.14
N THR A 293 -27.86 23.96 1.28
CA THR A 293 -28.96 23.79 0.33
C THR A 293 -29.75 25.09 0.42
N GLY A 294 -29.43 26.04 -0.47
CA GLY A 294 -30.05 27.34 -0.49
C GLY A 294 -31.55 27.13 -0.38
N ALA A 295 -32.15 27.76 0.64
CA ALA A 295 -33.58 27.72 0.85
C ALA A 295 -34.25 27.96 -0.51
N PRO A 296 -35.23 27.14 -0.93
CA PRO A 296 -35.89 27.30 -2.21
C PRO A 296 -36.32 28.75 -2.32
N GLY A 297 -35.63 29.51 -3.17
CA GLY A 297 -35.91 30.91 -3.39
C GLY A 297 -37.36 31.00 -3.83
N SER A 298 -38.17 31.64 -2.99
CA SER A 298 -39.51 32.10 -3.32
C SER A 298 -39.45 32.81 -4.66
N SER A 299 -39.89 32.11 -5.71
CA SER A 299 -40.28 32.70 -6.98
C SER A 299 -41.49 33.57 -6.68
N THR A 300 -41.24 34.81 -6.29
CA THR A 300 -42.26 35.86 -6.32
C THR A 300 -42.48 36.21 -7.78
N ALA A 301 -43.61 35.73 -8.31
CA ALA A 301 -44.31 36.36 -9.43
C ALA A 301 -45.16 37.52 -8.89
#